data_AF-A0A7V4PE34-F1
#
_entry.id   AF-A0A7V4PE34-F1
#
_cell.length_a   1.000
_cell.length_b   1.000
_cell.length_c   1.000
_cell.angle_alpha   90.00
_cell.angle_beta   90.00
_cell.angle_gamma   90.00
#
_symmetry.space_group_name_H-M   'P 1'
#
loop_
_entity.id
_entity.type
_entity.pdbx_description
1 polymer ?
#
loop_
_entity_poly.entity_id
_entity_poly.type
_entity_poly.pdbx_seq_one_letter_code
_entity_poly.pdbx_strand_id
1 'polypeptide(L)'
;MKEQFLDKKEKPKNGWENETAERNEAVTKFLKNYFAQNIEERPHYDSVELQFSGIGPNVFPKIQEGEVPAQEIKVLYEKGKIVQLHAIFVLKDNEHYDTTDVYFTGKALQDFLNQE
;
A
#
# COMPACT_ATOMS: atom_id res chain seq x y z
N MET A 1 -23.97 15.32 -37.85
CA MET A 1 -22.58 14.85 -37.80
C MET A 1 -22.47 13.83 -36.67
N LYS A 2 -21.92 12.64 -36.93
CA LYS A 2 -21.65 11.65 -35.88
C LYS A 2 -20.21 11.85 -35.45
N GLU A 3 -19.99 12.46 -34.29
CA GLU A 3 -18.66 12.48 -33.69
C GLU A 3 -18.36 11.09 -33.13
N GLN A 4 -17.24 10.55 -33.60
CA GLN A 4 -16.68 9.28 -33.20
C GLN A 4 -16.17 9.43 -31.76
N PHE A 5 -16.83 8.79 -30.80
CA PHE A 5 -16.19 8.49 -29.53
C PHE A 5 -15.13 7.43 -29.81
N LEU A 6 -13.90 7.90 -30.02
CA LEU A 6 -12.70 7.07 -29.98
C LEU A 6 -12.67 6.44 -28.58
N ASP A 7 -13.02 5.15 -28.52
CA ASP A 7 -12.65 4.24 -27.44
C ASP A 7 -11.13 4.36 -27.25
N LYS A 8 -10.70 5.19 -26.30
CA LYS A 8 -9.33 5.18 -25.81
C LYS A 8 -9.16 3.82 -25.14
N LYS A 9 -8.70 2.83 -25.91
CA LYS A 9 -8.06 1.64 -25.34
C LYS A 9 -6.85 2.14 -24.57
N GLU A 10 -7.05 2.41 -23.28
CA GLU A 10 -5.94 2.64 -22.36
C GLU A 10 -4.98 1.45 -22.52
N LYS A 11 -3.75 1.74 -22.94
CA LYS A 11 -2.74 0.70 -23.06
C LYS A 11 -2.55 0.10 -21.67
N PRO A 12 -2.43 -1.24 -21.55
CA PRO A 12 -2.23 -1.85 -20.24
C PRO A 12 -0.99 -1.25 -19.59
N LYS A 13 -1.16 -0.68 -18.38
CA LYS A 13 -0.05 -0.16 -17.56
C LYS A 13 0.97 -1.26 -17.33
N ASN A 14 2.26 -0.91 -17.35
CA ASN A 14 3.35 -1.85 -17.10
C ASN A 14 4.52 -1.12 -16.44
N GLY A 15 5.02 -1.63 -15.33
CA GLY A 15 6.07 -1.00 -14.53
C GLY A 15 5.55 -0.35 -13.24
N TRP A 16 6.44 0.38 -12.56
CA TRP A 16 6.14 1.08 -11.32
C TRP A 16 5.50 2.43 -11.58
N GLU A 17 4.36 2.69 -10.95
CA GLU A 17 3.63 3.95 -10.99
C GLU A 17 3.46 4.51 -9.58
N ASN A 18 3.46 5.84 -9.42
CA ASN A 18 3.16 6.49 -8.14
C ASN A 18 1.64 6.71 -8.04
N GLU A 19 1.02 6.12 -7.02
CA GLU A 19 -0.43 6.21 -6.77
C GLU A 19 -0.72 6.66 -5.33
N THR A 20 0.11 7.56 -4.79
CA THR A 20 -0.02 8.05 -3.41
C THR A 20 -1.36 8.74 -3.19
N ALA A 21 -1.81 9.60 -4.11
CA ALA A 21 -3.07 10.35 -3.95
C ALA A 21 -4.30 9.44 -3.99
N GLU A 22 -4.20 8.33 -4.72
CA GLU A 22 -5.29 7.40 -4.97
C GLU A 22 -5.46 6.38 -3.85
N ARG A 23 -4.35 5.92 -3.23
CA ARG A 23 -4.36 4.75 -2.35
C ARG A 23 -3.97 5.02 -0.90
N ASN A 24 -3.59 6.25 -0.55
CA ASN A 24 -3.11 6.56 0.81
C ASN A 24 -4.10 6.16 1.91
N GLU A 25 -5.37 6.56 1.76
CA GLU A 25 -6.40 6.26 2.74
C GLU A 25 -6.65 4.75 2.84
N ALA A 26 -6.76 4.06 1.70
CA ALA A 26 -6.96 2.62 1.64
C ALA A 26 -5.81 1.85 2.33
N VAL A 27 -4.56 2.21 2.05
CA VAL A 27 -3.38 1.57 2.65
C VAL A 27 -3.35 1.79 4.16
N THR A 28 -3.58 3.03 4.61
CA THR A 28 -3.56 3.38 6.04
C THR A 28 -4.67 2.64 6.80
N LYS A 29 -5.87 2.60 6.22
CA LYS A 29 -7.03 1.89 6.78
C LYS A 29 -6.81 0.38 6.82
N PHE A 30 -6.27 -0.21 5.75
CA PHE A 30 -5.98 -1.64 5.69
C PHE A 30 -5.00 -2.06 6.80
N LEU A 31 -3.89 -1.34 6.96
CA LEU A 31 -2.89 -1.65 7.99
C LEU A 31 -3.46 -1.48 9.40
N LYS A 32 -4.20 -0.39 9.65
CA LYS A 32 -4.91 -0.20 10.92
C LYS A 32 -5.86 -1.35 11.24
N ASN A 33 -6.68 -1.76 10.27
CA ASN A 33 -7.64 -2.86 10.45
C ASN A 33 -6.94 -4.21 10.64
N TYR A 34 -5.83 -4.45 9.94
CA TYR A 34 -5.02 -5.64 10.10
C TYR A 34 -4.44 -5.75 11.51
N PHE A 35 -3.90 -4.65 12.05
CA PHE A 35 -3.31 -4.63 13.39
C PHE A 35 -4.33 -4.55 14.52
N ALA A 36 -5.52 -3.99 14.28
CA ALA A 36 -6.61 -3.94 15.26
C ALA A 36 -7.25 -5.32 15.53
N GLN A 37 -7.10 -6.28 14.61
CA GLN A 37 -7.60 -7.64 14.81
C GLN A 37 -6.81 -8.39 15.88
N ASN A 38 -7.52 -9.22 16.65
CA ASN A 38 -6.92 -10.19 17.56
C ASN A 38 -5.96 -11.08 16.79
N ILE A 39 -4.85 -11.47 17.43
CA ILE A 39 -3.80 -12.28 16.80
C ILE A 39 -4.36 -13.61 16.24
N GLU A 40 -5.36 -14.19 16.91
CA GLU A 40 -6.01 -15.44 16.51
C GLU A 40 -6.91 -15.29 15.26
N GLU A 41 -7.44 -14.10 15.03
CA GLU A 41 -8.38 -13.81 13.92
C GLU A 41 -7.68 -13.12 12.74
N ARG A 42 -6.49 -12.56 12.97
CA ARG A 42 -5.70 -11.84 11.99
C ARG A 42 -5.31 -12.77 10.83
N PRO A 43 -5.51 -12.34 9.57
CA PRO A 43 -5.02 -13.07 8.41
C PRO A 43 -3.53 -13.41 8.57
N HIS A 44 -3.22 -14.70 8.50
CA HIS A 44 -1.84 -15.13 8.35
C HIS A 44 -1.40 -14.87 6.91
N TYR A 45 -0.34 -14.09 6.79
CA TYR A 45 0.37 -13.83 5.55
C TYR A 45 1.75 -14.46 5.65
N ASP A 46 2.22 -15.02 4.55
CA ASP A 46 3.63 -15.40 4.49
C ASP A 46 4.51 -14.15 4.66
N SER A 47 5.71 -14.33 5.21
CA SER A 47 6.63 -13.21 5.49
C SER A 47 7.01 -12.34 4.27
N VAL A 48 6.75 -12.85 3.06
CA VAL A 48 6.96 -12.16 1.77
C VAL A 48 5.69 -11.45 1.25
N GLU A 49 4.52 -11.81 1.75
CA GLU A 49 3.23 -11.28 1.29
C GLU A 49 2.90 -9.93 1.93
N LEU A 50 3.10 -9.82 3.25
CA LEU A 50 3.03 -8.55 3.97
C LEU A 50 4.35 -8.33 4.71
N GLN A 51 5.27 -7.64 4.04
CA GLN A 51 6.63 -7.44 4.54
C GLN A 51 6.81 -6.01 5.06
N PHE A 52 7.37 -5.89 6.25
CA PHE A 52 7.83 -4.63 6.83
C PHE A 52 9.36 -4.60 6.79
N SER A 53 9.94 -3.56 6.18
CA SER A 53 11.38 -3.36 6.09
C SER A 53 11.78 -2.04 6.72
N GLY A 54 12.97 -2.03 7.34
CA GLY A 54 13.50 -0.84 7.99
C GLY A 54 12.60 -0.32 9.11
N ILE A 55 12.00 -1.20 9.93
CA ILE A 55 11.02 -0.84 10.98
C ILE A 55 11.60 0.21 11.93
N GLY A 56 11.23 1.47 11.72
CA GLY A 56 11.53 2.58 12.61
C GLY A 56 10.70 2.43 13.89
N PRO A 57 11.32 2.38 15.08
CA PRO A 57 10.61 2.08 16.32
C PRO A 57 9.53 3.12 16.66
N ASN A 58 9.65 4.36 16.17
CA ASN A 58 8.67 5.40 16.43
C ASN A 58 7.56 5.47 15.37
N VAL A 59 7.83 5.06 14.13
CA VAL A 59 6.84 5.11 13.04
C VAL A 59 5.94 3.88 13.05
N PHE A 60 6.45 2.71 13.40
CA PHE A 60 5.67 1.46 13.33
C PHE A 60 4.41 1.47 14.23
N PRO A 61 4.47 1.87 15.52
CA PRO A 61 3.26 1.98 16.34
C PRO A 61 2.20 2.92 15.73
N LYS A 62 2.65 4.03 15.13
CA LYS A 62 1.75 4.99 14.46
C LYS A 62 1.11 4.41 13.20
N ILE A 63 1.80 3.53 12.48
CA ILE A 63 1.21 2.78 11.35
C ILE A 63 0.11 1.87 11.88
N GLN A 64 0.32 1.18 13.00
CA GLN A 64 -0.67 0.28 13.60
C GLN A 64 -1.94 1.02 14.05
N GLU A 65 -1.78 2.25 14.55
CA GLU A 65 -2.89 3.11 14.97
C GLU A 65 -3.58 3.83 13.79
N GLY A 66 -2.93 3.84 12.62
CA GLY A 66 -3.35 4.59 11.43
C GLY A 66 -3.20 6.10 11.57
N GLU A 67 -2.25 6.57 12.39
CA GLU A 67 -1.98 8.00 12.63
C GLU A 67 -1.02 8.62 11.61
N VAL A 68 -0.25 7.80 10.90
CA VAL A 68 0.75 8.25 9.92
C VAL A 68 0.32 7.88 8.51
N PRO A 69 0.12 8.85 7.61
CA PRO A 69 -0.14 8.56 6.21
C PRO A 69 1.14 8.07 5.53
N ALA A 70 0.99 7.24 4.49
CA ALA A 70 2.11 6.90 3.62
C ALA A 70 2.62 8.16 2.89
N GLN A 71 3.92 8.43 2.96
CA GLN A 71 4.56 9.53 2.24
C GLN A 71 4.63 9.26 0.73
N GLU A 72 4.76 7.99 0.36
CA GLU A 72 4.78 7.55 -1.03
C GLU A 72 4.15 6.16 -1.14
N ILE A 73 3.33 5.95 -2.17
CA ILE A 73 2.83 4.63 -2.58
C ILE A 73 3.17 4.39 -4.04
N LYS A 74 3.92 3.32 -4.28
CA LYS A 74 4.27 2.83 -5.60
C LYS A 74 3.53 1.54 -5.88
N VAL A 75 3.01 1.40 -7.09
CA VAL A 75 2.25 0.23 -7.55
C VAL A 75 2.95 -0.36 -8.76
N LEU A 76 3.28 -1.65 -8.69
CA LEU A 76 3.83 -2.38 -9.82
C LEU A 76 2.69 -2.98 -10.63
N TYR A 77 2.61 -2.57 -11.89
CA TYR A 77 1.71 -3.15 -12.87
C TYR A 77 2.44 -4.14 -13.77
N GLU A 78 1.85 -5.31 -13.97
CA GLU A 78 2.25 -6.25 -15.02
C GLU A 78 1.04 -6.60 -15.88
N LYS A 79 1.15 -6.35 -17.19
CA LYS A 79 0.06 -6.59 -18.16
C LYS A 79 -1.28 -5.96 -17.72
N GLY A 80 -1.22 -4.76 -17.15
CA GLY A 80 -2.37 -4.01 -16.66
C GLY A 80 -2.95 -4.47 -15.31
N LYS A 81 -2.32 -5.43 -14.63
CA LYS A 81 -2.74 -5.88 -13.29
C LYS A 81 -1.75 -5.42 -12.23
N ILE A 82 -2.27 -5.05 -11.07
CA ILE A 82 -1.44 -4.76 -9.89
C ILE A 82 -0.87 -6.08 -9.37
N VAL A 83 0.45 -6.17 -9.26
CA VAL A 83 1.14 -7.36 -8.74
C VAL A 83 1.88 -7.09 -7.42
N GLN A 84 2.17 -5.81 -7.12
CA GLN A 84 2.80 -5.40 -5.87
C GLN A 84 2.43 -3.96 -5.53
N LEU A 85 2.29 -3.68 -4.24
CA LEU A 85 2.22 -2.32 -3.70
C LEU A 85 3.38 -2.12 -2.72
N HIS A 86 4.01 -0.94 -2.78
CA HIS A 86 5.07 -0.52 -1.88
C HIS A 86 4.69 0.83 -1.27
N ALA A 87 4.45 0.86 0.04
CA ALA A 87 4.13 2.05 0.80
C ALA A 87 5.31 2.44 1.69
N ILE A 88 5.67 3.73 1.67
CA ILE A 88 6.77 4.28 2.45
C ILE A 88 6.17 5.22 3.50
N PHE A 89 6.39 4.93 4.77
CA PHE A 89 5.99 5.77 5.89
C PHE A 89 7.21 6.47 6.44
N VAL A 90 7.12 7.77 6.66
CA VAL A 90 8.21 8.58 7.21
C VAL A 90 7.66 9.38 8.38
N LEU A 91 8.26 9.22 9.54
CA LEU A 91 8.03 10.08 10.70
C LEU A 91 9.28 10.96 10.89
N LYS A 92 9.06 12.27 10.82
CA LYS A 92 10.07 13.26 11.18
C LYS A 92 9.76 13.79 12.57
N ASP A 93 10.61 13.48 13.53
CA ASP A 93 10.69 14.20 14.79
C ASP A 93 11.93 15.11 14.78
N ASN A 94 12.00 16.09 15.66
CA ASN A 94 12.86 17.28 15.62
C ASN A 94 14.35 17.04 15.26
N GLU A 95 14.89 15.83 15.45
CA GLU A 95 16.27 15.46 15.09
C GLU A 95 16.43 14.07 14.43
N HIS A 96 15.33 13.34 14.17
CA HIS A 96 15.38 11.96 13.64
C HIS A 96 14.37 11.71 12.52
N TYR A 97 14.81 10.97 11.50
CA TYR A 97 13.97 10.45 10.44
C TYR A 97 13.83 8.95 10.62
N ASP A 98 12.65 8.51 11.01
CA ASP A 98 12.29 7.10 11.05
C ASP A 98 11.44 6.78 9.82
N THR A 99 11.89 5.80 9.05
CA THR A 99 11.17 5.32 7.87
C THR A 99 10.65 3.91 8.16
N THR A 100 9.60 3.48 7.48
CA THR A 100 9.22 2.07 7.39
C THR A 100 8.62 1.81 6.03
N ASP A 101 9.16 0.82 5.34
CA ASP A 101 8.70 0.37 4.05
C ASP A 101 7.77 -0.84 4.25
N VAL A 102 6.61 -0.81 3.60
CA VAL A 102 5.62 -1.88 3.66
C VAL A 102 5.35 -2.37 2.24
N TYR A 103 5.52 -3.67 2.03
CA TYR A 103 5.28 -4.33 0.76
C TYR A 103 4.07 -5.25 0.87
N PHE A 104 3.19 -5.16 -0.12
CA PHE A 104 2.01 -6.00 -0.28
C PHE A 104 2.15 -6.80 -1.56
N THR A 105 2.19 -8.12 -1.44
CA THR A 105 2.16 -9.08 -2.55
C THR A 105 1.20 -10.23 -2.23
N GLY A 106 1.00 -11.14 -3.18
CA GLY A 106 0.26 -12.39 -2.96
C GLY A 106 -1.12 -12.16 -2.34
N LYS A 107 -1.43 -12.93 -1.28
CA LYS A 107 -2.70 -12.85 -0.55
C LYS A 107 -2.92 -11.50 0.13
N ALA A 108 -1.88 -10.89 0.70
CA ALA A 108 -2.01 -9.59 1.37
C ALA A 108 -2.43 -8.49 0.39
N LEU A 109 -1.87 -8.51 -0.83
CA LEU A 109 -2.29 -7.60 -1.89
C LEU A 109 -3.72 -7.86 -2.34
N GLN A 110 -4.13 -9.12 -2.49
CA GLN A 110 -5.52 -9.46 -2.85
C GLN A 110 -6.52 -9.00 -1.78
N ASP A 111 -6.21 -9.27 -0.52
CA ASP A 111 -7.04 -8.85 0.62
C ASP A 111 -7.14 -7.32 0.70
N PHE A 112 -6.05 -6.61 0.38
CA PHE A 112 -6.04 -5.14 0.25
C PHE A 112 -6.96 -4.67 -0.89
N LEU A 113 -6.79 -5.20 -2.11
CA LEU A 113 -7.56 -4.79 -3.28
C LEU A 113 -9.06 -5.10 -3.17
N ASN A 114 -9.45 -6.09 -2.35
CA ASN A 114 -10.85 -6.42 -2.08
C ASN A 114 -11.51 -5.48 -1.04
N GLN A 115 -10.71 -4.72 -0.28
CA GLN A 115 -11.17 -3.81 0.77
C GLN A 115 -11.08 -2.33 0.37
N GLU A 116 -10.37 -2.02 -0.71
CA GLU A 116 -10.34 -0.71 -1.38
C GLU A 116 -11.71 -0.37 -1.99
#